data_AF-A0A250V5H3-F1
#
_entry.id   AF-A0A250V5H3-F1
#
_cell.length_a   1.000
_cell.length_b   1.000
_cell.length_c   1.000
_cell.angle_alpha   90.00
_cell.angle_beta   90.00
_cell.angle_gamma   90.00
#
_symmetry.space_group_name_H-M   'P 1'
#
loop_
_entity.id
_entity.type
_entity.pdbx_description
1 polymer ?
#
loop_
_entity_poly.entity_id
_entity_poly.type
_entity_poly.pdbx_seq_one_letter_code
_entity_poly.pdbx_strand_id
1 'polypeptide(L)'
;MASGIATVARVSGGRFRACFGTAFTARLAVGRRPMTLDALAASMTTLRRLLAGETAIADGKPVRVLHAGGLTASRPVQVPLWISVFGPRGTALAEKVADGVIGPPHPVLPTATILSGTVLDPGEDRDSDRVREAI
;
A
#
# COMPACT_ATOMS: atom_id res chain seq x y z
N MET A 1 -0.12 8.49 -9.88
CA MET A 1 -0.37 7.32 -9.00
C MET A 1 -1.66 6.58 -9.36
N ALA A 2 -2.83 7.23 -9.30
CA ALA A 2 -4.14 6.56 -9.56
C ALA A 2 -4.24 5.80 -10.90
N SER A 3 -3.65 6.36 -11.98
CA SER A 3 -3.56 5.70 -13.29
C SER A 3 -2.98 4.28 -13.21
N GLY A 4 -1.74 4.16 -12.69
CA GLY A 4 -1.05 2.88 -12.58
C GLY A 4 -1.79 1.89 -11.68
N ILE A 5 -2.37 2.36 -10.57
CA ILE A 5 -3.21 1.52 -9.69
C ILE A 5 -4.38 0.93 -10.46
N ALA A 6 -5.12 1.75 -11.22
CA ALA A 6 -6.27 1.28 -12.01
C ALA A 6 -5.85 0.28 -13.09
N THR A 7 -4.67 0.46 -13.71
CA THR A 7 -4.12 -0.48 -14.69
C THR A 7 -3.77 -1.81 -14.06
N VAL A 8 -3.02 -1.81 -12.95
CA VAL A 8 -2.61 -3.04 -12.24
C VAL A 8 -3.82 -3.76 -11.67
N ALA A 9 -4.79 -3.02 -11.11
CA ALA A 9 -6.03 -3.56 -10.60
C ALA A 9 -6.75 -4.42 -11.64
N ARG A 10 -6.85 -3.93 -12.88
CA ARG A 10 -7.50 -4.62 -14.01
C ARG A 10 -6.92 -6.01 -14.27
N VAL A 11 -5.61 -6.16 -14.18
CA VAL A 11 -4.90 -7.42 -14.51
C VAL A 11 -4.64 -8.29 -13.27
N SER A 12 -4.84 -7.75 -12.06
CA SER A 12 -4.48 -8.46 -10.83
C SER A 12 -5.46 -9.56 -10.41
N GLY A 13 -6.72 -9.50 -10.86
CA GLY A 13 -7.77 -10.41 -10.39
C GLY A 13 -8.01 -10.31 -8.88
N GLY A 14 -7.92 -9.12 -8.29
CA GLY A 14 -8.13 -8.89 -6.86
C GLY A 14 -6.92 -9.20 -5.96
N ARG A 15 -5.78 -9.59 -6.54
CA ARG A 15 -4.55 -9.91 -5.78
C ARG A 15 -3.70 -8.70 -5.41
N PHE A 16 -4.05 -7.51 -5.93
CA PHE A 16 -3.27 -6.29 -5.76
C PHE A 16 -3.70 -5.47 -4.55
N ARG A 17 -2.71 -4.97 -3.80
CA ARG A 17 -2.86 -3.99 -2.73
C ARG A 17 -1.89 -2.85 -3.03
N ALA A 18 -2.37 -1.61 -3.02
CA ALA A 18 -1.53 -0.44 -3.29
C ALA A 18 -1.00 0.10 -1.96
N CYS A 19 0.32 0.06 -1.79
CA CYS A 19 0.95 0.31 -0.49
C CYS A 19 1.79 1.60 -0.53
N PHE A 20 1.64 2.43 0.50
CA PHE A 20 2.29 3.74 0.60
C PHE A 20 3.01 3.90 1.93
N GLY A 21 3.89 4.88 2.00
CA GLY A 21 4.53 5.29 3.25
C GLY A 21 5.06 6.71 3.10
N THR A 22 5.77 7.20 4.10
CA THR A 22 6.42 8.52 4.04
C THR A 22 7.60 8.58 3.06
N ALA A 23 7.91 7.43 2.44
CA ALA A 23 9.04 7.21 1.55
C ALA A 23 10.37 7.60 2.21
N PHE A 24 10.56 7.23 3.49
CA PHE A 24 11.72 7.60 4.29
C PHE A 24 13.05 7.36 3.56
N THR A 25 13.35 6.09 3.26
CA THR A 25 14.60 5.71 2.59
C THR A 25 14.69 6.28 1.18
N ALA A 26 13.62 6.14 0.38
CA ALA A 26 13.61 6.56 -1.02
C ALA A 26 13.80 8.08 -1.19
N ARG A 27 13.21 8.91 -0.32
CA ARG A 27 13.38 10.36 -0.38
C ARG A 27 14.75 10.78 0.13
N LEU A 28 15.26 10.16 1.20
CA LEU A 28 16.61 10.44 1.70
C LEU A 28 17.69 10.11 0.66
N ALA A 29 17.52 9.01 -0.09
CA ALA A 29 18.44 8.62 -1.16
C ALA A 29 18.60 9.67 -2.27
N VAL A 30 17.61 10.57 -2.43
CA VAL A 30 17.63 11.68 -3.40
C VAL A 30 17.71 13.05 -2.72
N GLY A 31 18.22 13.11 -1.48
CA GLY A 31 18.43 14.37 -0.75
C GLY A 31 17.15 15.09 -0.32
N ARG A 32 16.00 14.40 -0.27
CA ARG A 32 14.72 14.95 0.16
C ARG A 32 14.33 14.45 1.54
N ARG A 33 13.71 15.32 2.34
CA ARG A 33 13.10 14.91 3.62
C ARG A 33 11.93 13.94 3.38
N PRO A 34 11.71 12.95 4.27
CA PRO A 34 10.51 12.12 4.28
C PRO A 34 9.23 12.97 4.36
N MET A 35 8.11 12.43 3.87
CA MET A 35 6.82 13.12 4.03
C MET A 35 6.39 13.14 5.50
N THR A 36 5.62 14.15 5.88
CA THR A 36 4.88 14.15 7.16
C THR A 36 3.72 13.16 7.10
N LEU A 37 3.23 12.75 8.28
CA LEU A 37 2.03 11.91 8.37
C LEU A 37 0.79 12.61 7.77
N ASP A 38 0.65 13.92 7.96
CA ASP A 38 -0.44 14.69 7.37
C ASP A 38 -0.37 14.72 5.84
N ALA A 39 0.84 14.84 5.28
CA ALA A 39 1.03 14.77 3.83
C ALA A 39 0.69 13.38 3.27
N LEU A 40 1.03 12.31 4.00
CA LEU A 40 0.61 10.95 3.66
C LEU A 40 -0.91 10.82 3.71
N ALA A 41 -1.56 11.30 4.77
CA ALA A 41 -3.02 11.28 4.93
C ALA A 41 -3.73 12.02 3.78
N ALA A 42 -3.28 13.24 3.45
CA ALA A 42 -3.81 14.02 2.34
C ALA A 42 -3.64 13.31 0.99
N SER A 43 -2.49 12.64 0.79
CA SER A 43 -2.23 11.84 -0.41
C SER A 43 -3.19 10.65 -0.51
N MET A 44 -3.45 9.97 0.60
CA MET A 44 -4.40 8.84 0.67
C MET A 44 -5.82 9.29 0.32
N THR A 45 -6.29 10.41 0.89
CA THR A 45 -7.61 10.99 0.58
C THR A 45 -7.72 11.37 -0.89
N THR A 46 -6.72 12.07 -1.43
CA THR A 46 -6.64 12.45 -2.85
C THR A 46 -6.72 11.21 -3.74
N LEU A 47 -5.98 10.16 -3.38
CA LEU A 47 -5.94 8.92 -4.13
C LEU A 47 -7.30 8.20 -4.15
N ARG A 48 -7.99 8.10 -3.00
CA ARG A 48 -9.32 7.51 -2.93
C ARG A 48 -10.31 8.24 -3.82
N ARG A 49 -10.33 9.58 -3.81
CA ARG A 49 -11.17 10.39 -4.70
C ARG A 49 -10.88 10.14 -6.17
N LEU A 50 -9.61 10.13 -6.55
CA LEU A 50 -9.20 9.84 -7.93
C LEU A 50 -9.60 8.44 -8.39
N LEU A 51 -9.49 7.43 -7.52
CA LEU A 51 -9.91 6.05 -7.79
C LEU A 51 -11.43 5.90 -7.85
N ALA A 52 -12.18 6.68 -7.07
CA ALA A 52 -13.62 6.80 -7.20
C ALA A 52 -14.05 7.47 -8.52
N GLY A 53 -13.10 8.08 -9.24
CA GLY A 53 -13.36 8.81 -10.47
C GLY A 53 -13.74 10.27 -10.24
N GLU A 54 -13.56 10.81 -9.04
CA GLU A 54 -13.78 12.21 -8.72
C GLU A 54 -12.59 13.10 -9.16
N THR A 55 -12.82 14.41 -9.16
CA THR A 55 -11.74 15.41 -9.19
C THR A 55 -11.21 15.61 -7.78
N ALA A 56 -9.90 15.61 -7.61
CA ALA A 56 -9.23 15.91 -6.34
C ALA A 56 -8.25 17.09 -6.50
N ILE A 57 -7.72 17.61 -5.40
CA ILE A 57 -6.66 18.63 -5.42
C ILE A 57 -5.32 17.94 -5.15
N ALA A 58 -4.37 18.11 -6.06
CA ALA A 58 -2.98 17.68 -5.88
C ALA A 58 -2.07 18.86 -6.25
N ASP A 59 -1.09 19.17 -5.40
CA ASP A 59 -0.17 20.30 -5.56
C ASP A 59 -0.90 21.63 -5.86
N GLY A 60 -2.02 21.85 -5.16
CA GLY A 60 -2.87 23.05 -5.31
C GLY A 60 -3.69 23.10 -6.61
N LYS A 61 -3.67 22.05 -7.44
CA LYS A 61 -4.37 22.02 -8.74
C LYS A 61 -5.42 20.91 -8.80
N PRO A 62 -6.55 21.14 -9.50
CA PRO A 62 -7.53 20.08 -9.74
C PRO A 62 -6.96 19.02 -10.67
N VAL A 63 -7.12 17.75 -10.29
CA VAL A 63 -6.65 16.57 -11.03
C VAL A 63 -7.74 15.50 -11.09
N ARG A 64 -7.81 14.76 -12.20
CA ARG A 64 -8.75 13.63 -12.40
C ARG A 64 -8.13 12.55 -13.30
N VAL A 65 -8.57 11.30 -13.14
CA VAL A 65 -8.19 10.20 -14.03
C VAL A 65 -9.01 10.25 -15.32
N LEU A 66 -8.36 10.34 -16.48
CA LEU A 66 -9.01 10.54 -17.79
C LEU A 66 -9.09 9.31 -18.70
N HIS A 67 -8.70 8.12 -18.23
CA HIS A 67 -8.74 6.89 -19.05
C HIS A 67 -10.14 6.66 -19.62
N ALA A 68 -10.23 6.40 -20.92
CA ALA A 68 -11.46 5.92 -21.53
C ALA A 68 -11.87 4.55 -20.94
N GLY A 69 -13.15 4.20 -21.09
CA GLY A 69 -13.66 2.89 -20.68
C GLY A 69 -12.86 1.75 -21.32
N GLY A 70 -12.60 0.69 -20.56
CA GLY A 70 -11.86 -0.49 -21.02
C GLY A 70 -10.33 -0.41 -20.97
N LEU A 71 -9.74 0.79 -20.83
CA LEU A 71 -8.26 0.91 -20.75
C LEU A 71 -7.71 0.46 -19.38
N THR A 72 -8.45 0.72 -18.31
CA THR A 72 -8.09 0.38 -16.93
C THR A 72 -9.30 -0.20 -16.20
N ALA A 73 -9.14 -0.57 -14.92
CA ALA A 73 -10.28 -1.01 -14.12
C ALA A 73 -11.38 0.04 -14.11
N SER A 74 -12.63 -0.41 -14.24
CA SER A 74 -13.79 0.48 -14.19
C SER A 74 -13.86 1.20 -12.86
N ARG A 75 -14.15 2.50 -12.92
CA ARG A 75 -14.35 3.33 -11.72
C ARG A 75 -15.76 3.10 -11.14
N PRO A 76 -15.93 3.09 -9.81
CA PRO A 76 -14.90 3.29 -8.80
C PRO A 76 -13.96 2.09 -8.66
N VAL A 77 -12.65 2.36 -8.67
CA VAL A 77 -11.62 1.30 -8.58
C VAL A 77 -11.46 0.88 -7.12
N GLN A 78 -11.92 -0.33 -6.80
CA GLN A 78 -11.87 -0.91 -5.45
C GLN A 78 -10.55 -1.66 -5.22
N VAL A 79 -9.47 -0.92 -4.94
CA VAL A 79 -8.18 -1.50 -4.52
C VAL A 79 -7.92 -1.14 -3.06
N PRO A 80 -7.58 -2.11 -2.20
CA PRO A 80 -7.15 -1.81 -0.84
C PRO A 80 -5.91 -0.92 -0.84
N LEU A 81 -5.98 0.20 -0.12
CA LEU A 81 -4.87 1.12 0.04
C LEU A 81 -4.23 0.91 1.41
N TRP A 82 -3.00 0.42 1.43
CA TRP A 82 -2.28 0.08 2.65
C TRP A 82 -1.20 1.12 2.95
N ILE A 83 -0.83 1.27 4.22
CA ILE A 83 0.29 2.15 4.60
C ILE A 83 1.33 1.44 5.47
N SER A 84 2.59 1.79 5.29
CA SER A 84 3.68 1.44 6.19
C SER A 84 4.02 2.64 7.07
N VAL A 85 3.68 2.53 8.35
CA VAL A 85 3.87 3.56 9.37
C VAL A 85 4.20 2.89 10.70
N PHE A 86 4.93 3.59 11.55
CA PHE A 86 5.39 3.08 12.84
C PHE A 86 5.06 4.04 13.97
N GLY A 87 5.05 3.51 15.20
CA GLY A 87 4.77 4.28 16.41
C GLY A 87 3.30 4.68 16.56
N PRO A 88 2.92 5.18 17.76
CA PRO A 88 1.52 5.37 18.13
C PRO A 88 0.76 6.34 17.21
N ARG A 89 1.43 7.41 16.75
CA ARG A 89 0.82 8.38 15.81
C ARG A 89 0.58 7.78 14.43
N GLY A 90 1.50 6.95 13.94
CA GLY A 90 1.38 6.27 12.66
C GLY A 90 0.23 5.26 12.68
N THR A 91 0.21 4.42 13.71
CA THR A 91 -0.88 3.44 13.96
C THR A 91 -2.24 4.13 14.02
N ALA A 92 -2.38 5.19 14.81
CA ALA A 92 -3.64 5.94 14.91
C ALA A 92 -4.05 6.63 13.59
N LEU A 93 -3.10 6.97 12.72
CA LEU A 93 -3.41 7.46 11.38
C LEU A 93 -3.92 6.33 10.48
N ALA A 94 -3.29 5.15 10.54
CA ALA A 94 -3.63 4.02 9.68
C ALA A 94 -5.11 3.64 9.80
N GLU A 95 -5.62 3.55 11.02
CA GLU A 95 -7.04 3.26 11.31
C GLU A 95 -8.01 4.26 10.64
N LYS A 96 -7.57 5.48 10.36
CA LYS A 96 -8.40 6.53 9.77
C LYS A 96 -8.40 6.53 8.25
N VAL A 97 -7.29 6.11 7.62
CA VAL A 97 -7.07 6.38 6.18
C VAL A 97 -6.72 5.16 5.34
N ALA A 98 -6.38 4.02 5.95
CA ALA A 98 -5.88 2.84 5.26
C ALA A 98 -6.77 1.60 5.49
N ASP A 99 -6.70 0.68 4.53
CA ASP A 99 -7.43 -0.60 4.56
C ASP A 99 -6.54 -1.74 5.11
N GLY A 100 -5.33 -1.42 5.54
CA GLY A 100 -4.32 -2.35 6.03
C GLY A 100 -2.97 -1.68 6.25
N VAL A 101 -2.06 -2.41 6.91
CA VAL A 101 -0.72 -1.90 7.22
C VAL A 101 0.40 -2.85 6.79
N ILE A 102 1.57 -2.29 6.50
CA ILE A 102 2.82 -3.06 6.36
C ILE A 102 3.73 -2.72 7.51
N GLY A 103 4.03 -3.70 8.36
CA GLY A 103 4.86 -3.50 9.55
C GLY A 103 4.55 -4.53 10.63
N PRO A 104 4.74 -4.17 11.92
CA PRO A 104 4.35 -5.01 13.05
C PRO A 104 2.84 -5.31 13.06
N PRO A 105 2.41 -6.41 13.71
CA PRO A 105 1.00 -6.75 13.87
C PRO A 105 0.18 -5.57 14.42
N HIS A 106 -0.96 -5.31 13.78
CA HIS A 106 -1.89 -4.25 14.17
C HIS A 106 -3.12 -4.85 14.87
N PRO A 107 -3.65 -4.24 15.94
CA PRO A 107 -4.78 -4.80 16.68
C PRO A 107 -6.09 -4.84 15.88
N VAL A 108 -6.30 -3.87 14.99
CA VAL A 108 -7.56 -3.68 14.24
C VAL A 108 -7.46 -4.02 12.74
N LEU A 109 -6.41 -3.58 12.05
CA LEU A 109 -6.30 -3.65 10.60
C LEU A 109 -5.58 -4.92 10.13
N PRO A 110 -5.88 -5.44 8.92
CA PRO A 110 -5.05 -6.44 8.28
C PRO A 110 -3.59 -5.97 8.16
N THR A 111 -2.64 -6.87 8.44
CA THR A 111 -1.21 -6.58 8.40
C THR A 111 -0.48 -7.51 7.44
N ALA A 112 0.46 -6.96 6.66
CA ALA A 112 1.57 -7.72 6.08
C ALA A 112 2.82 -7.47 6.92
N THR A 113 3.37 -8.54 7.48
CA THR A 113 4.60 -8.54 8.27
C THR A 113 5.66 -9.35 7.55
N ILE A 114 6.88 -8.83 7.50
CA ILE A 114 8.05 -9.60 7.07
C ILE A 114 8.39 -10.57 8.20
N LEU A 115 8.43 -11.85 7.88
CA LEU A 115 8.86 -12.92 8.78
C LEU A 115 10.11 -13.55 8.17
N SER A 116 11.15 -13.72 8.99
CA SER A 116 12.29 -14.56 8.63
C SER A 116 11.89 -16.01 8.75
N GLY A 117 12.14 -16.79 7.71
CA GLY A 117 11.83 -18.21 7.67
C GLY A 117 12.02 -18.78 6.27
N THR A 118 11.80 -20.09 6.17
CA THR A 118 11.84 -20.82 4.92
C THR A 118 10.47 -21.41 4.60
N VAL A 119 10.23 -21.75 3.34
CA VAL A 119 9.00 -22.44 2.92
C VAL A 119 9.26 -23.94 2.98
N LEU A 120 8.30 -24.68 3.53
CA LEU A 120 8.34 -26.14 3.55
C LEU A 120 7.81 -26.71 2.25
N ASP A 121 8.48 -27.73 1.73
CA ASP A 121 7.93 -28.55 0.66
C ASP A 121 6.75 -29.39 1.17
N PRO A 122 5.85 -29.85 0.28
CA PRO A 122 4.73 -30.68 0.68
C PRO A 122 5.18 -31.95 1.44
N GLY A 123 4.80 -32.05 2.72
CA GLY A 123 5.13 -33.19 3.58
C GLY A 123 6.50 -33.11 4.26
N GLU A 124 7.25 -32.02 4.08
CA GLU A 124 8.54 -31.85 4.71
C GLU A 124 8.43 -31.58 6.22
N ASP A 125 9.29 -32.23 7.00
CA ASP A 125 9.41 -31.98 8.42
C ASP A 125 10.13 -30.65 8.70
N ARG A 126 9.55 -29.85 9.59
CA ARG A 126 10.14 -28.59 10.09
C ARG A 126 11.49 -28.80 10.78
N ASP A 127 11.75 -30.02 11.24
CA ASP A 127 12.98 -30.41 11.94
C ASP A 127 14.04 -31.03 11.03
N SER A 128 13.80 -31.11 9.72
CA SER A 128 14.78 -31.60 8.75
C SER A 128 16.03 -30.72 8.65
N ASP A 129 17.16 -31.31 8.28
CA ASP A 129 18.45 -30.61 8.18
C ASP A 129 18.37 -29.42 7.20
N ARG A 130 17.74 -29.60 6.03
CA ARG A 130 17.54 -28.51 5.06
C ARG A 130 16.80 -27.32 5.67
N VAL A 131 15.72 -27.57 6.41
CA VAL A 131 14.91 -26.50 7.03
C VAL A 131 15.73 -25.75 8.07
N ARG A 132 16.50 -26.47 8.89
CA ARG A 132 17.36 -25.89 9.92
C ARG A 132 18.53 -25.09 9.34
N GLU A 133 19.07 -25.51 8.19
CA GLU A 133 20.14 -24.81 7.50
C GLU A 133 19.67 -23.56 6.72
N ALA A 134 18.37 -23.44 6.45
CA ALA A 134 17.80 -22.38 5.62
C ALA A 134 17.42 -21.09 6.37
N ILE A 135 17.59 -21.04 7.69
CA ILE A 135 17.19 -19.92 8.56
C ILE A 135 18.39 -19.46 9.38
#